data_AF-A0A7R8YQV5-F1
#
_entry.id   AF-A0A7R8YQV5-F1
#
_cell.length_a   1.000
_cell.length_b   1.000
_cell.length_c   1.000
_cell.angle_alpha   90.00
_cell.angle_beta   90.00
_cell.angle_gamma   90.00
#
_symmetry.space_group_name_H-M   'P 1'
#
loop_
_entity.id
_entity.type
_entity.pdbx_description
1 polymer ?
#
loop_
_entity_poly.entity_id
_entity_poly.type
_entity_poly.pdbx_seq_one_letter_code
_entity_poly.pdbx_strand_id
1 'polypeptide(L)'
;MFHDTRKLLVFLTIFTQCNASSSADDRETLYNLTRFDGVALILARGGSKGIPRKNLVTISGISLLGRAIKTINESGAFSEIWVSTDSAEIAKEADKCEC
;
A
#
# COMPACT_ATOMS: atom_id res chain seq x y z
N MET A 1 17.76 -0.67 7.22
CA MET A 1 17.74 0.31 8.32
C MET A 1 17.15 1.59 7.75
N PHE A 2 15.90 1.90 8.08
CA PHE A 2 15.22 3.13 7.62
C PHE A 2 15.27 4.15 8.75
N HIS A 3 15.83 5.33 8.47
CA HIS A 3 15.83 6.48 9.37
C HIS A 3 15.08 7.59 8.65
N ASP A 4 13.86 7.86 9.09
CA ASP A 4 13.11 9.04 8.66
C ASP A 4 12.76 9.87 9.89
N THR A 5 13.51 10.96 10.07
CA THR A 5 13.37 11.95 11.14
C THR A 5 12.15 12.86 10.95
N ARG A 6 11.41 12.75 9.83
CA ARG A 6 10.22 13.58 9.57
C ARG A 6 9.03 13.23 10.46
N LYS A 7 9.02 12.06 11.11
CA LYS A 7 7.92 11.64 12.00
C LYS A 7 7.85 12.41 13.32
N LEU A 8 8.97 12.96 13.81
CA LEU A 8 8.99 13.69 15.08
C LEU A 8 8.46 15.13 14.94
N LEU A 9 8.59 15.73 13.75
CA LEU A 9 8.20 17.12 13.48
C LEU A 9 6.67 17.31 13.42
N VAL A 10 5.94 16.27 13.02
CA VAL A 10 4.46 16.29 12.93
C VAL A 10 3.83 16.42 14.32
N PHE A 11 4.42 15.79 15.34
CA PHE A 11 3.84 15.79 16.69
C PHE A 11 3.86 17.16 17.37
N LEU A 12 4.87 18.01 17.07
CA LEU A 12 4.99 19.35 17.64
C LEU A 12 4.07 20.38 16.94
N THR A 13 3.79 20.18 15.65
CA THR A 13 2.99 21.11 14.84
C THR A 13 1.49 21.00 15.14
N ILE A 14 1.00 19.79 15.45
CA ILE A 14 -0.41 19.57 15.78
C ILE A 14 -0.81 20.29 17.09
N PHE A 15 0.08 20.35 18.08
CA PHE A 15 -0.21 21.00 19.37
C PHE A 15 -0.34 22.53 19.27
N THR A 16 0.40 23.17 18.36
CA THR A 16 0.33 24.63 18.16
C THR A 16 -0.92 25.05 17.39
N GLN A 17 -1.40 24.25 16.42
CA GLN A 17 -2.63 24.57 15.67
C GLN A 17 -3.91 24.27 16.43
N CYS A 18 -3.95 23.22 17.27
CA CYS A 18 -5.13 22.90 18.09
C CYS A 18 -5.50 24.01 19.11
N ASN A 19 -4.54 24.86 19.51
CA ASN A 19 -4.79 25.97 20.44
C ASN A 19 -5.31 27.24 19.74
N ALA A 20 -5.32 27.31 18.40
CA ALA A 20 -5.55 28.56 17.67
C ALA A 20 -6.90 28.64 16.94
N SER A 21 -7.58 27.53 16.65
CA SER A 21 -8.78 27.55 15.80
C SER A 21 -9.79 26.46 16.20
N SER A 22 -11.03 26.90 16.48
CA SER A 22 -12.18 26.02 16.72
C SER A 22 -13.09 26.00 15.48
N SER A 23 -12.57 25.60 14.31
CA SER A 23 -13.34 25.61 13.07
C SER A 23 -13.32 24.26 12.36
N ALA A 24 -14.35 23.97 11.55
CA ALA A 24 -14.52 22.69 10.86
C ALA A 24 -13.41 22.38 9.84
N ASP A 25 -12.68 23.40 9.39
CA ASP A 25 -11.52 23.36 8.47
C ASP A 25 -10.29 22.66 9.11
N ASP A 26 -10.19 22.73 10.44
CA ASP A 26 -9.10 22.11 11.20
C ASP A 26 -9.17 20.57 11.13
N ARG A 27 -10.37 19.98 10.99
CA ARG A 27 -10.55 18.53 10.91
C ARG A 27 -10.10 17.94 9.58
N GLU A 28 -10.34 18.64 8.48
CA GLU A 28 -9.91 18.20 7.14
C GLU A 28 -8.38 18.32 7.02
N THR A 29 -7.82 19.40 7.55
CA THR A 29 -6.36 19.59 7.63
C THR A 29 -5.69 18.54 8.52
N LEU A 30 -6.26 18.23 9.68
CA LEU A 30 -5.78 17.15 10.55
C LEU A 30 -5.91 15.77 9.89
N TYR A 31 -6.96 15.52 9.11
CA TYR A 31 -7.14 14.28 8.35
C TYR A 31 -6.07 14.12 7.26
N ASN A 32 -5.76 15.20 6.55
CA ASN A 32 -4.71 15.21 5.52
C ASN A 32 -3.30 15.11 6.13
N LEU A 33 -3.06 15.63 7.34
CA LEU A 33 -1.79 15.48 8.07
C LEU A 33 -1.61 14.10 8.72
N THR A 34 -2.71 13.44 9.10
CA THR A 34 -2.70 12.12 9.76
C THR A 34 -2.93 10.97 8.79
N ARG A 35 -3.08 11.26 7.49
CA ARG A 35 -3.09 10.28 6.41
C ARG A 35 -1.70 9.64 6.35
N PHE A 36 -1.50 8.63 7.19
CA PHE A 36 -0.38 7.73 7.00
C PHE A 36 -0.63 7.00 5.69
N ASP A 37 0.22 7.31 4.73
CA ASP A 37 0.35 6.63 3.45
C ASP A 37 0.70 5.15 3.74
N GLY A 38 -0.36 4.37 3.94
CA GLY A 38 -0.26 2.95 4.22
C GLY A 38 0.30 2.23 3.01
N VAL A 39 1.21 1.28 3.25
CA VAL A 39 1.79 0.44 2.20
C VAL A 39 1.21 -0.97 2.32
N ALA A 40 0.64 -1.49 1.23
CA ALA A 40 0.20 -2.87 1.16
C ALA A 40 1.37 -3.77 0.73
N LEU A 41 1.64 -4.85 1.47
CA LEU A 41 2.69 -5.82 1.12
C LEU A 41 2.08 -7.16 0.67
N ILE A 42 2.36 -7.56 -0.56
CA ILE A 42 1.98 -8.86 -1.13
C ILE A 42 3.20 -9.79 -1.13
N LEU A 43 3.10 -10.92 -0.44
CA LEU A 43 4.14 -11.96 -0.42
C LEU A 43 3.84 -13.05 -1.46
N ALA A 44 4.49 -12.97 -2.62
CA ALA A 44 4.21 -13.82 -3.78
C ALA A 44 5.42 -14.69 -4.17
N ARG A 45 5.75 -15.69 -3.35
CA ARG A 45 6.85 -16.63 -3.67
C ARG A 45 6.57 -17.48 -4.92
N GLY A 46 7.61 -17.91 -5.63
CA GLY A 46 7.52 -18.82 -6.77
C GLY A 46 7.07 -20.23 -6.39
N GLY A 47 7.61 -20.74 -5.27
CA GLY A 47 7.29 -22.09 -4.78
C GLY A 47 5.86 -22.19 -4.24
N SER A 48 5.11 -23.23 -4.63
CA SER A 48 3.76 -23.46 -4.13
C SER A 48 3.58 -24.93 -3.76
N LYS A 49 3.07 -25.19 -2.54
CA LYS A 49 2.87 -26.56 -2.03
C LYS A 49 1.64 -27.27 -2.60
N GLY A 50 0.57 -26.51 -2.91
CA GLY A 50 -0.68 -27.05 -3.42
C GLY A 50 -0.77 -26.94 -4.93
N ILE A 51 -1.01 -25.73 -5.43
CA ILE A 51 -1.08 -25.45 -6.87
C ILE A 51 0.27 -24.90 -7.32
N PRO A 52 1.03 -25.58 -8.19
CA PRO A 52 2.28 -25.05 -8.71
C PRO A 52 2.11 -23.64 -9.29
N ARG A 53 3.01 -22.71 -8.94
CA ARG A 53 3.02 -21.32 -9.44
C ARG A 53 1.67 -20.59 -9.27
N LYS A 54 0.95 -20.82 -8.16
CA LYS A 54 -0.41 -20.30 -7.96
C LYS A 54 -0.60 -18.81 -8.27
N ASN A 55 0.40 -17.96 -7.98
CA ASN A 55 0.28 -16.50 -8.15
C ASN A 55 0.11 -16.09 -9.62
N LEU A 56 0.53 -16.94 -10.57
CA LEU A 56 0.42 -16.74 -12.01
C LEU A 56 -0.80 -17.44 -12.62
N VAL A 57 -1.49 -18.30 -11.87
CA VAL A 57 -2.69 -18.96 -12.36
C VAL A 57 -3.78 -17.91 -12.60
N THR A 58 -4.41 -17.98 -13.76
CA THR A 58 -5.46 -17.03 -14.16
C THR A 58 -6.85 -17.58 -13.86
N ILE A 59 -7.73 -16.71 -13.38
CA ILE A 59 -9.16 -16.97 -13.23
C ILE A 59 -9.90 -15.87 -13.98
N SER A 60 -10.63 -16.26 -15.02
CA SER A 60 -11.30 -15.34 -15.95
C SER A 60 -10.34 -14.33 -16.58
N GLY A 61 -9.15 -14.78 -16.99
CA GLY A 61 -8.14 -13.97 -17.66
C GLY A 61 -7.26 -13.10 -16.75
N ILE A 62 -7.53 -13.06 -15.44
CA ILE A 62 -6.74 -12.28 -14.47
C ILE A 62 -5.97 -13.23 -13.55
N SER A 63 -4.65 -13.01 -13.39
CA SER A 63 -3.82 -13.80 -12.48
C SER A 63 -4.25 -13.62 -11.02
N LEU A 64 -3.97 -14.61 -10.16
CA LEU A 64 -4.24 -14.46 -8.72
C LEU A 64 -3.50 -13.25 -8.12
N LEU A 65 -2.27 -12.98 -8.59
CA LEU A 65 -1.54 -11.77 -8.21
C LEU A 65 -2.25 -10.50 -8.70
N GLY A 66 -2.60 -10.44 -9.98
CA GLY A 66 -3.29 -9.27 -10.55
C GLY A 66 -4.63 -9.00 -9.87
N ARG A 67 -5.36 -10.04 -9.46
CA ARG A 67 -6.60 -9.89 -8.69
C ARG A 67 -6.35 -9.28 -7.31
N ALA A 68 -5.26 -9.65 -6.63
CA ALA A 68 -4.88 -9.05 -5.35
C ALA A 68 -4.53 -7.57 -5.51
N ILE A 69 -3.69 -7.23 -6.50
CA ILE A 69 -3.31 -5.84 -6.82
C ILE A 69 -4.55 -5.00 -7.14
N LYS A 70 -5.43 -5.50 -8.03
CA LYS A 70 -6.68 -4.83 -8.40
C LYS A 70 -7.58 -4.56 -7.19
N THR A 71 -7.71 -5.53 -6.29
CA THR A 71 -8.53 -5.38 -5.07
C THR A 71 -7.97 -4.30 -4.16
N ILE A 72 -6.65 -4.23 -4.00
CA ILE A 72 -5.99 -3.21 -3.17
C ILE A 72 -6.16 -1.83 -3.81
N ASN A 73 -5.95 -1.69 -5.12
CA ASN A 73 -6.19 -0.44 -5.83
C ASN A 73 -7.65 0.03 -5.70
N GLU A 74 -8.61 -0.87 -5.91
CA GLU A 74 -10.05 -0.55 -5.79
C GLU A 74 -10.45 -0.19 -4.35
N SER A 75 -9.71 -0.64 -3.34
CA SER A 75 -10.01 -0.32 -1.94
C SER A 75 -9.72 1.14 -1.57
N GLY A 76 -8.77 1.79 -2.26
CA GLY A 76 -8.30 3.14 -1.91
C GLY A 76 -7.68 3.26 -0.51
N ALA A 77 -7.40 2.12 0.17
CA ALA A 77 -6.96 2.08 1.55
C ALA A 77 -5.44 2.26 1.72
N PHE A 78 -4.67 2.13 0.63
CA PHE A 78 -3.22 2.18 0.62
C PHE A 78 -2.71 3.13 -0.44
N SER A 79 -1.62 3.81 -0.12
CA SER A 79 -0.91 4.74 -1.01
C SER A 79 0.06 4.04 -1.96
N GLU A 80 0.59 2.89 -1.54
CA GLU A 80 1.59 2.12 -2.28
C GLU A 80 1.30 0.62 -2.15
N ILE A 81 1.68 -0.13 -3.17
CA ILE A 81 1.62 -1.60 -3.20
C ILE A 81 3.01 -2.13 -3.46
N TRP A 82 3.51 -2.99 -2.57
CA TRP A 82 4.80 -3.63 -2.71
C TRP A 82 4.60 -5.14 -2.89
N VAL A 83 5.27 -5.71 -3.89
CA VAL A 83 5.26 -7.16 -4.13
C VAL A 83 6.63 -7.74 -3.83
N SER A 84 6.71 -8.62 -2.82
CA SER A 84 7.93 -9.36 -2.51
C SER A 84 7.88 -10.74 -3.15
N THR A 85 8.86 -11.03 -4.00
CA THR A 85 8.96 -12.31 -4.70
C THR A 85 10.42 -12.72 -4.94
N ASP A 86 10.65 -14.02 -5.00
CA ASP A 86 11.91 -14.68 -5.41
C ASP A 86 11.85 -15.16 -6.88
N SER A 87 10.73 -14.96 -7.58
CA SER A 87 10.51 -15.43 -8.94
C SER A 87 10.45 -14.27 -9.94
N ALA A 88 11.33 -14.28 -10.94
CA ALA A 88 11.34 -13.28 -12.02
C ALA A 88 10.04 -13.26 -12.83
N GLU A 89 9.32 -14.39 -12.92
CA GLU A 89 8.05 -14.46 -13.64
C GLU A 89 6.92 -13.79 -12.88
N ILE A 90 6.94 -13.89 -11.55
CA ILE A 90 5.99 -13.20 -10.67
C ILE A 90 6.28 -11.69 -10.67
N ALA A 91 7.55 -11.28 -10.65
CA ALA A 91 7.92 -9.87 -10.77
C ALA A 91 7.38 -9.27 -12.09
N LYS A 92 7.61 -9.95 -13.23
CA LYS A 92 7.07 -9.53 -14.53
C LYS A 92 5.54 -9.47 -14.56
N GLU A 93 4.86 -10.31 -13.79
CA GLU A 93 3.40 -10.26 -13.70
C GLU A 93 2.93 -9.08 -12.84
N ALA A 94 3.64 -8.75 -11.77
CA ALA A 94 3.38 -7.55 -10.97
C ALA A 94 3.48 -6.29 -11.84
N ASP A 95 4.58 -6.12 -12.57
CA ASP A 95 4.83 -4.96 -13.45
C ASP A 95 3.72 -4.77 -14.50
N LYS A 96 3.12 -5.87 -15.00
CA LYS A 96 2.00 -5.79 -15.95
C LYS A 96 0.69 -5.34 -15.32
N CYS A 97 0.52 -5.57 -14.02
CA CYS A 97 -0.71 -5.30 -13.28
C CYS A 97 -0.76 -3.90 -12.66
N GLU A 98 0.36 -3.16 -12.63
CA GLU A 98 0.47 -1.79 -12.08
C GLU A 98 -0.19 -0.69 -12.97
N CYS A 99 -1.34 -0.98 -13.57
CA CYS A 99 -2.15 -0.01 -14.31
C CYS A 99 -3.15 0.76 -13.43
#